data_AF-A0A1T5EB40-F1
#
_entry.id   AF-A0A1T5EB40-F1
#
_cell.length_a   1.000
_cell.length_b   1.000
_cell.length_c   1.000
_cell.angle_alpha   90.00
_cell.angle_beta   90.00
_cell.angle_gamma   90.00
#
_symmetry.space_group_name_H-M   'P 1'
#
loop_
_entity.id
_entity.type
_entity.pdbx_description
1 polymer ?
#
loop_
_entity_poly.entity_id
_entity_poly.type
_entity_poly.pdbx_seq_one_letter_code
_entity_poly.pdbx_strand_id
1 'polypeptide(L)' 'MEAIMIHPENAEQLKTVKSVLKALKVPFEPQFSTLPDHVMASIDRGMEQAAQGRTIGLEAFKKKHFLKR' A
#
# COMPACT_ATOMS: atom_id res chain seq x y z
N MET A 1 9.49 -23.23 -15.78
CA MET A 1 8.17 -22.69 -16.18
C MET A 1 8.04 -21.32 -15.56
N GLU A 2 7.50 -20.36 -16.31
CA GLU A 2 7.41 -18.95 -15.88
C GLU A 2 6.06 -18.69 -15.19
N ALA A 3 6.06 -17.85 -14.16
CA ALA A 3 4.84 -17.43 -13.47
C ALA A 3 4.21 -16.24 -14.21
N ILE A 4 2.87 -16.20 -14.26
CA ILE A 4 2.12 -15.12 -14.90
C ILE A 4 1.52 -14.23 -13.82
N MET A 5 1.72 -12.92 -13.95
CA MET A 5 1.08 -11.92 -13.11
C MET A 5 -0.17 -11.38 -13.81
N ILE A 6 -1.29 -11.32 -13.08
CA ILE A 6 -2.57 -10.85 -13.59
C ILE A 6 -3.00 -9.64 -12.76
N HIS A 7 -3.40 -8.55 -13.42
CA HIS A 7 -3.87 -7.31 -12.78
C HIS A 7 -5.34 -7.03 -13.14
N PRO A 8 -6.31 -7.53 -12.36
CA PRO A 8 -7.73 -7.19 -12.57
C PRO A 8 -8.00 -5.71 -12.24
N GLU A 9 -8.80 -5.05 -13.07
CA GLU A 9 -9.13 -3.63 -12.91
C GLU A 9 -10.21 -3.40 -11.84
N ASN A 10 -11.02 -4.42 -11.55
CA ASN A 10 -12.12 -4.33 -10.59
C ASN A 10 -12.38 -5.68 -9.87
N ALA A 11 -13.24 -5.62 -8.85
CA ALA A 11 -13.55 -6.76 -8.00
C ALA A 11 -14.26 -7.91 -8.74
N GLU A 12 -15.06 -7.59 -9.76
CA GLU A 12 -15.77 -8.58 -10.56
C GLU A 12 -14.81 -9.37 -11.45
N GLN A 13 -13.88 -8.69 -12.13
CA GLN A 13 -12.82 -9.34 -12.90
C GLN A 13 -11.96 -10.25 -12.01
N LEU A 14 -11.55 -9.77 -10.83
CA LEU A 14 -10.78 -10.58 -9.88
C LEU A 14 -11.52 -11.87 -9.49
N LYS A 15 -12.82 -11.77 -9.22
CA LYS A 15 -13.67 -12.93 -8.89
C LYS A 15 -13.76 -13.91 -10.06
N THR A 16 -13.94 -13.42 -11.27
CA THR A 16 -14.00 -14.22 -12.49
C THR A 16 -12.68 -14.95 -12.72
N VAL A 17 -11.54 -14.24 -12.67
CA VAL A 17 -10.20 -14.83 -12.84
C VAL A 17 -9.96 -15.95 -11.83
N LYS A 18 -10.22 -15.70 -10.54
CA LYS A 18 -10.09 -16.73 -9.48
C LYS A 18 -10.95 -17.97 -9.77
N SER A 19 -12.17 -17.77 -10.28
CA SER A 19 -13.09 -18.87 -10.59
C SER A 19 -12.60 -19.72 -11.76
N VAL A 20 -12.12 -19.08 -12.82
CA VAL A 20 -11.54 -19.76 -14.00
C VAL A 20 -10.30 -20.55 -13.61
N LEU A 21 -9.35 -19.93 -12.87
CA LEU A 21 -8.13 -20.61 -12.43
C LEU A 21 -8.45 -21.83 -11.56
N LYS A 22 -9.42 -21.69 -10.65
CA LYS A 22 -9.88 -22.80 -9.80
C LYS A 22 -10.52 -23.93 -10.62
N ALA A 23 -11.34 -23.61 -11.62
CA ALA A 23 -11.96 -24.62 -12.50
C ALA A 23 -10.91 -25.40 -13.30
N LEU A 24 -9.84 -24.73 -13.73
CA LEU A 24 -8.71 -25.33 -14.43
C LEU A 24 -7.71 -26.04 -13.49
N LYS A 25 -7.95 -26.03 -12.17
CA LYS A 25 -7.04 -26.55 -11.15
C LYS A 25 -5.62 -25.95 -11.22
N VAL A 26 -5.52 -24.70 -11.67
CA VAL A 26 -4.25 -23.97 -11.73
C VAL A 26 -3.99 -23.37 -10.33
N PRO A 27 -2.83 -23.65 -9.72
CA PRO A 27 -2.46 -23.03 -8.45
C PRO A 27 -2.19 -21.54 -8.64
N PHE A 28 -2.67 -20.72 -7.71
CA PHE A 28 -2.41 -19.27 -7.71
C PHE A 28 -2.28 -18.77 -6.28
N GLU A 29 -1.47 -17.72 -6.10
CA GLU A 29 -1.28 -17.05 -4.82
C GLU A 29 -1.71 -15.58 -4.93
N PRO A 30 -2.55 -15.07 -4.03
CA PRO A 30 -2.83 -13.65 -3.97
C PRO A 30 -1.59 -12.92 -3.46
N GLN A 31 -1.05 -12.02 -4.28
CA GLN A 31 0.02 -11.14 -3.85
C GLN A 31 -0.60 -9.90 -3.17
N PHE A 32 -0.43 -9.80 -1.87
CA PHE A 32 -0.78 -8.58 -1.15
C PHE A 32 0.40 -7.62 -1.23
N SER A 33 0.17 -6.40 -1.69
CA SER A 33 1.16 -5.34 -1.58
C SER A 33 1.20 -4.86 -0.13
N THR A 34 2.06 -5.46 0.69
CA THR A 34 2.39 -4.88 1.98
C THR A 34 3.31 -3.68 1.74
N LEU A 35 3.08 -2.59 2.47
CA LEU A 35 4.04 -1.48 2.49
C LEU A 35 5.37 -1.99 3.06
N PRO A 36 6.53 -1.52 2.56
CA PRO A 36 7.82 -1.86 3.15
C PRO A 36 7.87 -1.54 4.65
N ASP A 37 8.62 -2.33 5.43
CA ASP A 37 8.67 -2.21 6.89
C ASP A 37 9.03 -0.79 7.37
N HIS A 38 9.95 -0.12 6.67
CA HIS A 38 10.35 1.25 7.00
C HIS A 38 9.22 2.28 6.80
N VAL A 39 8.30 2.02 5.87
CA VAL A 39 7.11 2.86 5.65
C VAL A 39 6.13 2.64 6.78
N MET A 40 5.84 1.37 7.11
CA MET A 40 4.97 1.01 8.25
C MET A 40 5.47 1.63 9.56
N ALA A 41 6.75 1.46 9.86
CA ALA A 41 7.38 2.05 11.05
C ALA A 41 7.37 3.59 11.06
N SER A 42 7.34 4.23 9.89
CA SER A 42 7.23 5.69 9.80
C SER A 42 5.79 6.17 10.05
N ILE A 43 4.80 5.41 9.58
CA ILE A 43 3.38 5.67 9.88
C ILE A 43 3.14 5.54 11.39
N ASP A 44 3.60 4.45 12.01
CA ASP A 44 3.42 4.21 13.45
C ASP A 44 4.04 5.33 14.29
N ARG A 45 5.27 5.73 13.96
CA ARG A 45 5.94 6.88 14.61
C ARG A 45 5.15 8.17 14.44
N GLY A 46 4.61 8.44 13.25
CA GLY A 46 3.80 9.62 12.99
C GLY A 46 2.51 9.62 13.81
N MET A 47 1.84 8.47 13.93
CA MET A 47 0.64 8.30 14.76
C MET A 47 0.94 8.53 16.24
N GLU A 48 2.05 8.00 16.75
CA GLU A 48 2.48 8.22 18.13
C GLU A 48 2.81 9.71 18.40
N GLN A 49 3.56 10.35 17.49
CA GLN A 49 3.84 11.78 17.58
C GLN A 49 2.56 12.61 17.58
N ALA A 50 1.57 12.24 16.78
CA ALA A 50 0.28 12.91 16.75
C ALA A 50 -0.49 12.76 18.06
N ALA A 51 -0.52 11.56 18.63
CA ALA A 51 -1.14 11.30 19.93
C ALA A 51 -0.48 12.10 21.06
N GLN A 52 0.83 12.34 20.98
CA GLN A 52 1.59 13.17 21.92
C GLN A 52 1.46 14.68 21.66
N GLY A 53 0.63 15.10 20.70
CA GLY A 53 0.47 16.51 20.32
C GLY A 53 1.68 17.12 19.60
N ARG A 54 2.64 16.30 19.15
CA ARG A 54 3.84 16.71 18.42
C ARG A 54 3.56 16.84 16.92
N THR A 55 2.48 17.54 16.58
CA THR A 55 2.11 17.85 15.20
C THR A 55 2.48 19.28 14.86
N ILE A 56 2.68 19.55 13.57
CA ILE A 56 2.81 20.92 13.07
C ILE A 56 1.83 21.11 11.92
N GLY A 57 1.32 22.33 11.77
CA GLY A 57 0.47 22.68 10.64
C GLY A 57 1.23 22.58 9.32
N LEU A 58 0.50 22.27 8.24
CA LEU A 58 1.07 22.12 6.89
C LEU A 58 1.86 23.36 6.44
N GLU A 59 1.36 24.56 6.73
CA GLU A 59 2.04 25.81 6.37
C GLU A 59 3.34 26.02 7.15
N ALA A 60 3.37 25.63 8.43
CA ALA A 60 4.59 25.67 9.24
C ALA A 60 5.63 24.66 8.74
N PHE A 61 5.18 23.47 8.33
CA PHE A 61 6.04 22.46 7.71
C PHE A 61 6.63 22.94 6.39
N LYS A 62 5.80 23.49 5.48
CA LYS A 62 6.25 24.08 4.21
C LYS A 62 7.32 25.15 4.42
N LYS A 63 7.07 26.06 5.37
CA LYS A 63 8.03 27.12 5.73
C LYS A 63 9.35 26.57 6.23
N LYS A 64 9.33 25.51 7.02
CA LYS A 64 10.54 24.92 7.61
C LYS A 64 11.37 24.11 6.62
N HIS A 65 10.71 23.40 5.69
CA HIS A 65 11.37 22.37 4.87
C HIS A 65 11.48 22.72 3.38
N PHE A 66 10.64 23.62 2.86
CA PHE A 66 10.56 23.92 1.43
C PHE A 66 10.82 25.39 1.08
N LEU A 67 10.81 26.31 2.04
CA LEU A 67 11.26 27.68 1.84
C LEU A 67 12.78 27.77 2.03
N LYS A 68 13.54 27.26 1.05
CA LYS A 68 14.88 27.77 0.73
C LYS A 68 14.74 28.68 -0.49
N ARG A 69 15.11 29.95 -0.30
CA ARG A 69 15.35 30.91 -1.38
C ARG A 69 16.44 30.40 -2.31
#